data_AF-A0A139XBR7-F1
#
_entry.id   AF-A0A139XBR7-F1
#
_cell.length_a   1.000
_cell.length_b   1.000
_cell.length_c   1.000
_cell.angle_alpha   90.00
_cell.angle_beta   90.00
_cell.angle_gamma   90.00
#
_symmetry.space_group_name_H-M   'P 1'
#
loop_
_entity.id
_entity.type
_entity.pdbx_description
1 polymer ?
#
loop_
_entity_poly.entity_id
_entity_poly.type
_entity_poly.pdbx_seq_one_letter_code
_entity_poly.pdbx_strand_id
1 'polypeptide(L)' 'MKQSTKNALNRAYVSLQRIVNELYREVDKAVDNGDYADVSLLEARAERLFEEAEAIIVVIAEQENGR' A
#
# COMPACT_ATOMS: atom_id res chain seq x y z
N MET A 1 -10.66 -16.11 12.09
CA MET A 1 -11.17 -15.61 10.79
C MET A 1 -11.47 -16.75 9.80
N LYS A 2 -12.45 -16.62 8.89
CA LYS A 2 -12.72 -17.60 7.80
C LYS A 2 -11.65 -17.51 6.70
N GLN A 3 -11.31 -18.63 6.06
CA GLN A 3 -10.28 -18.67 5.00
C GLN A 3 -10.60 -17.74 3.80
N SER A 4 -11.87 -17.65 3.40
CA SER A 4 -12.29 -16.77 2.30
C SER A 4 -12.03 -15.29 2.62
N THR A 5 -12.27 -14.86 3.86
CA THR A 5 -11.96 -13.50 4.35
C THR A 5 -10.45 -13.25 4.34
N LYS A 6 -9.64 -14.18 4.88
CA LYS A 6 -8.18 -14.08 4.85
C LYS A 6 -7.66 -13.91 3.43
N ASN A 7 -8.16 -14.73 2.51
CA ASN A 7 -7.77 -14.67 1.10
C ASN A 7 -8.15 -13.33 0.45
N ALA A 8 -9.30 -12.76 0.80
CA ALA A 8 -9.70 -11.45 0.30
C ALA A 8 -8.78 -10.33 0.82
N LEU A 9 -8.45 -10.34 2.11
CA LEU A 9 -7.53 -9.38 2.73
C LEU A 9 -6.13 -9.49 2.13
N ASN A 10 -5.60 -10.70 1.97
CA ASN A 10 -4.30 -10.91 1.30
C ASN A 10 -4.27 -10.37 -0.13
N ARG A 11 -5.35 -10.56 -0.91
CA ARG A 11 -5.43 -10.00 -2.26
C ARG A 11 -5.48 -8.47 -2.24
N ALA A 12 -6.19 -7.88 -1.27
CA ALA A 12 -6.25 -6.43 -1.11
C ALA A 12 -4.87 -5.86 -0.77
N TYR A 13 -4.17 -6.46 0.20
CA TYR A 13 -2.79 -6.10 0.55
C TYR A 13 -1.86 -6.11 -0.66
N VAL A 14 -1.81 -7.23 -1.40
CA VAL A 14 -0.97 -7.37 -2.60
C VAL A 14 -1.33 -6.33 -3.67
N SER A 15 -2.62 -6.03 -3.83
CA SER A 15 -3.07 -5.02 -4.81
C SER A 15 -2.64 -3.61 -4.41
N LEU A 16 -2.75 -3.25 -3.13
CA LEU A 16 -2.29 -1.95 -2.62
C LEU A 16 -0.79 -1.82 -2.75
N GLN A 17 -0.01 -2.84 -2.36
CA GLN A 17 1.45 -2.85 -2.54
C GLN A 17 1.87 -2.64 -3.99
N ARG A 18 1.14 -3.23 -4.95
CA ARG A 18 1.38 -2.98 -6.38
C ARG A 18 1.12 -1.51 -6.75
N ILE A 19 0.01 -0.93 -6.31
CA ILE A 19 -0.33 0.48 -6.58
C ILE A 19 0.69 1.43 -5.94
N VAL A 20 1.11 1.16 -4.70
CA VAL A 20 2.14 1.92 -3.98
C VAL A 20 3.46 1.93 -4.78
N ASN A 21 3.90 0.76 -5.23
CA ASN A 21 5.10 0.64 -6.06
C ASN A 21 4.96 1.36 -7.41
N GLU A 22 3.76 1.34 -8.02
CA GLU A 22 3.48 2.11 -9.23
C GLU A 22 3.60 3.62 -8.97
N LEU A 23 3.06 4.13 -7.86
CA LEU A 23 3.15 5.55 -7.51
C LEU A 23 4.59 5.99 -7.23
N TYR A 24 5.38 5.23 -6.46
CA TYR A 24 6.77 5.59 -6.22
C TYR A 24 7.63 5.57 -7.50
N ARG A 25 7.31 4.72 -8.48
CA ARG A 25 7.96 4.80 -9.79
C ARG A 25 7.63 6.08 -10.55
N GLU A 26 6.41 6.60 -10.42
CA GLU A 26 6.07 7.91 -11.00
C GLU A 26 6.70 9.06 -10.19
N VAL A 27 6.91 8.90 -8.88
CA VAL A 27 7.71 9.83 -8.06
C VAL A 27 9.12 9.96 -8.65
N ASP A 28 9.80 8.84 -8.89
CA ASP A 28 11.15 8.84 -9.46
C ASP A 28 11.20 9.61 -10.78
N LYS A 29 10.22 9.41 -11.67
CA LYS A 29 10.13 10.15 -12.94
C LYS A 29 9.85 11.65 -12.74
N ALA A 30 8.99 12.01 -11.79
CA ALA A 30 8.70 13.41 -11.48
C ALA A 30 9.93 14.12 -10.90
N VAL A 31 10.74 13.41 -10.09
CA VAL A 31 12.05 13.89 -9.62
C VAL A 31 12.98 14.13 -10.80
N ASP A 32 13.11 13.17 -11.71
CA ASP A 32 13.98 13.28 -12.90
C ASP A 32 13.58 14.46 -13.82
N ASN A 33 12.29 14.77 -13.88
CA ASN A 33 11.76 15.89 -14.67
C ASN A 33 11.79 17.25 -13.93
N GLY A 34 12.09 17.26 -12.62
CA GLY A 34 12.05 18.47 -11.79
C GLY A 34 10.64 18.94 -11.43
N ASP A 35 9.64 18.08 -11.55
CA ASP A 35 8.22 18.36 -11.28
C ASP A 35 7.89 18.16 -9.79
N TYR A 36 8.49 18.97 -8.91
CA TYR A 36 8.42 18.77 -7.45
C TYR A 36 6.99 18.87 -6.86
N ALA A 37 6.06 19.53 -7.55
CA ALA A 37 4.65 19.54 -7.16
C ALA A 37 4.01 18.14 -7.31
N ASP A 38 4.35 17.44 -8.40
CA ASP A 38 3.86 16.09 -8.67
C ASP A 38 4.55 15.07 -7.76
N VAL A 39 5.84 15.24 -7.48
CA VAL A 39 6.57 14.45 -6.46
C VAL A 39 5.82 14.46 -5.15
N SER A 40 5.54 15.67 -4.61
CA SER A 40 4.87 15.83 -3.33
C SER A 40 3.47 15.20 -3.32
N LEU A 41 2.73 15.33 -4.44
CA LEU A 41 1.40 14.76 -4.57
C LEU A 41 1.44 13.22 -4.62
N LEU A 42 2.33 12.65 -5.43
CA LEU A 42 2.46 11.21 -5.63
C LEU A 42 2.97 10.52 -4.36
N GLU A 43 3.99 11.06 -3.70
CA GLU A 43 4.50 10.56 -2.42
C GLU A 43 3.42 10.56 -1.35
N ALA A 44 2.69 11.67 -1.18
CA ALA A 44 1.63 11.77 -0.18
C ALA A 44 0.45 10.79 -0.43
N ARG A 45 0.27 10.30 -1.66
CA ARG A 45 -0.72 9.26 -1.98
C ARG A 45 -0.16 7.86 -1.80
N ALA A 46 1.09 7.63 -2.19
CA ALA A 46 1.79 6.37 -1.99
C ALA A 46 1.86 6.02 -0.50
N GLU A 47 2.24 6.99 0.34
CA GLU A 47 2.37 6.79 1.79
C GLU A 47 1.05 6.37 2.43
N ARG A 48 -0.06 7.07 2.14
CA ARG A 48 -1.38 6.69 2.69
C ARG A 48 -1.80 5.29 2.28
N LEU A 49 -1.57 4.92 1.02
CA LEU A 49 -1.93 3.57 0.55
C LEU A 49 -1.02 2.49 1.15
N PHE A 50 0.23 2.84 1.44
CA PHE A 50 1.15 1.97 2.17
C PHE A 50 0.67 1.74 3.60
N GLU A 51 0.31 2.79 4.33
CA GLU A 51 -0.26 2.69 5.69
C GLU A 51 -1.52 1.79 5.71
N GLU A 52 -2.43 1.98 4.76
CA GLU A 52 -3.63 1.15 4.64
C GLU A 52 -3.30 -0.32 4.30
N ALA A 53 -2.25 -0.56 3.50
CA ALA A 53 -1.79 -1.91 3.22
C ALA A 53 -1.22 -2.58 4.48
N GLU A 54 -0.38 -1.88 5.24
CA GLU A 54 0.20 -2.39 6.48
C GLU A 54 -0.86 -2.67 7.54
N ALA A 55 -1.90 -1.82 7.64
CA ALA A 55 -3.04 -2.05 8.51
C ALA A 55 -3.74 -3.40 8.22
N ILE A 56 -3.84 -3.80 6.94
CA ILE A 56 -4.42 -5.11 6.57
C ILE A 56 -3.57 -6.26 7.11
N ILE A 57 -2.24 -6.18 7.02
CA ILE A 57 -1.34 -7.23 7.55
C ILE A 57 -1.45 -7.32 9.07
N VAL A 58 -1.52 -6.18 9.76
CA VAL A 58 -1.74 -6.13 11.21
C VAL A 58 -3.03 -6.86 11.58
N VAL A 59 -4.15 -6.55 10.90
CA VAL A 59 -5.45 -7.22 11.13
C VAL A 59 -5.36 -8.73 10.91
N ILE A 60 -4.66 -9.18 9.86
CA ILE A 60 -4.48 -10.61 9.61
C ILE A 60 -3.69 -11.25 10.76
N ALA A 61 -2.59 -10.63 11.19
CA ALA A 61 -1.73 -11.14 12.25
C ALA A 61 -2.45 -11.19 13.62
N GLU A 62 -3.19 -10.14 13.99
CA GLU A 62 -3.98 -10.10 15.22
C GLU A 62 -5.03 -11.22 15.26
N GLN A 63 -5.70 -11.48 14.14
CA GLN A 63 -6.71 -12.53 14.05
C GLN A 63 -6.13 -13.96 14.04
N GLU A 64 -4.83 -14.10 13.81
CA GLU A 64 -4.10 -15.38 13.84
C GLU A 64 -3.45 -15.64 15.20
N ASN A 65 -2.89 -14.59 15.81
CA ASN A 65 -2.15 -14.65 17.07
C ASN A 65 -3.03 -14.46 18.31
N GLY A 66 -4.21 -13.84 18.17
CA GLY A 66 -5.16 -13.59 19.27
C GLY A 66 -6.00 -14.80 19.68
N ARG A 67 -5.43 -16.01 19.68
CA ARG A 67 -6.09 -17.23 20.18
C ARG A 67 -5.99 -17.37 21.69
#